data_AF-A0A535S045-F1
#
_entry.id   AF-A0A535S045-F1
#
_cell.length_a   1.000
_cell.length_b   1.000
_cell.length_c   1.000
_cell.angle_alpha   90.00
_cell.angle_beta   90.00
_cell.angle_gamma   90.00
#
_symmetry.space_group_name_H-M   'P 1'
#
loop_
_entity.id
_entity.type
_entity.pdbx_description
1 polymer ?
#
loop_
_entity_poly.entity_id
_entity_poly.type
_entity_poly.pdbx_seq_one_letter_code
_entity_poly.pdbx_strand_id
1 'polypeptide(L)'
;MSVLEGNNFVVSDLRGDIDASPTEPLGLFAWDTRFLSRWLLTVDGQRPNVLSTDDLDYFYVQFFLVPGTGTIYVDADLSIIRTRAVGNGFHEDVTILNHKDQPVDLKVRIEAAADFVDLFEVKDKLPKKGECYQRIESDRLVLGYRREKFVRETLITASAKADIDEHGLSFAVHIEPHGEWTTCLEVIAGLGALGEYHEETTYGHGDRRARPNVKMSLDKLGEAVPRLSCDWPSLQVTYRRSLIDMAALRFYPMVLPGQALPAAGLPWFMTLFGRDSMITSYQALPFGSRLAETTLLVLAQRQGTRIDDFRDEEPGKILHEQRFGEMTAFEERPHSPYYGAADSTPLFLILLDEVERWTGNAELVQQLEMEARAALTWIDKYGDRNGDGYVEYDRRNKETGLENQCWKDSWNSIQFADGTISRLPRATCE
;
A
#
# COMPACT_ATOMS: atom_id res chain seq x y z
N MET A 1 -8.63 -3.36 10.59
CA MET A 1 -9.34 -3.31 9.30
C MET A 1 -8.47 -2.55 8.31
N SER A 2 -8.38 -3.02 7.08
CA SER A 2 -7.47 -2.47 6.08
C SER A 2 -8.22 -2.19 4.79
N VAL A 3 -8.06 -0.98 4.28
CA VAL A 3 -8.71 -0.51 3.05
C VAL A 3 -7.63 0.10 2.16
N LEU A 4 -7.65 -0.18 0.86
CA LEU A 4 -6.53 0.17 -0.02
C LEU A 4 -6.99 0.53 -1.43
N GLU A 5 -6.28 1.46 -2.08
CA GLU A 5 -6.41 1.75 -3.51
C GLU A 5 -5.02 2.06 -4.09
N GLY A 6 -4.59 1.25 -5.06
CA GLY A 6 -3.30 1.43 -5.69
C GLY A 6 -2.14 1.39 -4.69
N ASN A 7 -1.39 2.48 -4.59
CA ASN A 7 -0.18 2.56 -3.78
C ASN A 7 -0.43 3.09 -2.36
N ASN A 8 -1.69 3.39 -2.02
CA ASN A 8 -2.08 4.00 -0.76
C ASN A 8 -3.03 3.07 0.00
N PHE A 9 -2.88 3.03 1.31
CA PHE A 9 -3.75 2.21 2.14
C PHE A 9 -3.90 2.78 3.55
N VAL A 10 -5.02 2.44 4.18
CA VAL A 10 -5.36 2.83 5.55
C VAL A 10 -5.58 1.58 6.38
N VAL A 11 -4.94 1.51 7.54
CA VAL A 11 -5.17 0.48 8.55
C VAL A 11 -5.72 1.16 9.80
N SER A 12 -6.92 0.76 10.23
CA SER A 12 -7.63 1.30 11.41
C SER A 12 -8.21 0.18 12.28
N ASP A 13 -8.64 0.51 13.49
CA ASP A 13 -9.40 -0.40 14.33
C ASP A 13 -10.85 -0.60 13.80
N LEU A 14 -11.67 -1.35 14.55
CA LEU A 14 -13.08 -1.61 14.19
C LEU A 14 -14.00 -0.39 14.37
N ARG A 15 -13.52 0.72 14.96
CA ARG A 15 -14.23 2.01 15.02
C ARG A 15 -13.92 2.89 13.81
N GLY A 16 -12.91 2.52 13.02
CA GLY A 16 -12.30 3.39 12.02
C GLY A 16 -11.24 4.32 12.60
N ASP A 17 -10.88 4.16 13.88
CA ASP A 17 -9.87 4.97 14.54
C ASP A 17 -8.46 4.50 14.20
N ILE A 18 -7.53 5.45 14.11
CA ILE A 18 -6.09 5.21 13.95
C ILE A 18 -5.41 5.70 15.23
N ASP A 19 -4.72 4.79 15.91
CA ASP A 19 -3.89 5.10 17.08
C ASP A 19 -2.61 4.26 16.96
N ALA A 20 -1.64 4.77 16.21
CA ALA A 20 -0.41 4.06 15.93
C ALA A 20 0.33 3.65 17.21
N SER A 21 0.77 2.40 17.27
CA SER A 21 1.64 1.91 18.34
C SER A 21 2.79 1.10 17.76
N PRO A 22 3.87 0.84 18.51
CA PRO A 22 4.96 -0.03 18.06
C PRO A 22 4.52 -1.46 17.73
N THR A 23 3.36 -1.90 18.23
CA THR A 23 2.82 -3.25 18.04
C THR A 23 1.72 -3.33 16.98
N GLU A 24 1.07 -2.21 16.67
CA GLU A 24 -0.03 -2.17 15.71
C GLU A 24 0.29 -1.16 14.60
N PRO A 25 0.41 -1.60 13.34
CA PRO A 25 0.73 -0.74 12.22
C PRO A 25 -0.51 0.03 11.72
N LEU A 26 -1.22 0.70 12.63
CA LEU A 26 -2.34 1.58 12.26
C LEU A 26 -1.78 2.85 11.61
N GLY A 27 -2.44 3.31 10.55
CA GLY A 27 -2.05 4.53 9.85
C GLY A 27 -2.61 4.67 8.44
N LEU A 28 -2.47 5.87 7.89
CA LEU A 28 -2.50 6.11 6.45
C LEU A 28 -1.07 5.97 5.92
N PHE A 29 -0.87 5.12 4.94
CA PHE A 29 0.43 4.86 4.34
C PHE A 29 0.40 5.14 2.85
N ALA A 30 1.45 5.77 2.37
CA ALA A 30 1.69 6.06 0.96
C ALA A 30 3.20 6.16 0.75
N TRP A 31 3.71 5.75 -0.41
CA TRP A 31 5.13 5.93 -0.77
C TRP A 31 6.13 5.49 0.33
N ASP A 32 5.91 4.29 0.90
CA ASP A 32 6.69 3.70 2.00
C ASP A 32 6.76 4.53 3.30
N THR A 33 5.83 5.49 3.48
CA THR A 33 5.79 6.42 4.63
C THR A 33 4.42 6.39 5.30
N ARG A 34 4.36 6.45 6.64
CA ARG A 34 3.11 6.66 7.38
C ARG A 34 2.74 8.15 7.46
N PHE A 35 1.81 8.59 6.64
CA PHE A 35 1.32 9.97 6.57
C PHE A 35 0.37 10.36 7.70
N LEU A 36 -0.30 9.40 8.34
CA LEU A 36 -1.19 9.67 9.48
C LEU A 36 -0.99 8.58 10.52
N SER A 37 -0.65 8.96 11.73
CA SER A 37 -0.43 8.05 12.87
C SER A 37 -1.54 8.14 13.92
N ARG A 38 -2.36 9.19 13.88
CA ARG A 38 -3.54 9.35 14.73
C ARG A 38 -4.71 9.90 13.93
N TRP A 39 -5.88 9.28 14.10
CA TRP A 39 -7.17 9.71 13.56
C TRP A 39 -8.28 9.19 14.47
N LEU A 40 -8.71 10.01 15.42
CA LEU A 40 -9.68 9.57 16.43
C LEU A 40 -10.93 10.40 16.40
N LEU A 41 -12.08 9.73 16.32
CA LEU A 41 -13.38 10.37 16.51
C LEU A 41 -13.77 10.35 17.99
N THR A 42 -14.12 11.52 18.51
CA THR A 42 -14.77 11.66 19.83
C THR A 42 -16.05 12.48 19.72
N VAL A 43 -17.06 12.09 20.50
CA VAL A 43 -18.31 12.84 20.70
C VAL A 43 -18.43 13.13 22.18
N ASP A 44 -18.52 14.41 22.53
CA ASP A 44 -18.50 14.91 23.92
C ASP A 44 -17.29 14.39 24.72
N GLY A 45 -16.15 14.26 24.05
CA GLY A 45 -14.89 13.79 24.63
C GLY A 45 -14.81 12.28 24.88
N GLN A 46 -15.79 11.49 24.45
CA GLN A 46 -15.79 10.03 24.55
C GLN A 46 -15.58 9.37 23.18
N ARG A 47 -14.82 8.27 23.13
CA ARG A 47 -14.69 7.45 21.91
C ARG A 47 -16.00 6.65 21.70
N PRO A 48 -16.52 6.57 20.47
CA PRO A 48 -17.69 5.74 20.17
C PRO A 48 -17.46 4.24 20.45
N ASN A 49 -18.54 3.53 20.74
CA ASN A 49 -18.57 2.07 20.82
C ASN A 49 -18.96 1.47 19.46
N VAL A 50 -18.41 0.30 19.13
CA VAL A 50 -18.71 -0.40 17.87
C VAL A 50 -20.04 -1.13 18.01
N LEU A 51 -20.95 -0.92 17.06
CA LEU A 51 -22.17 -1.72 16.89
C LEU A 51 -21.93 -2.80 15.84
N SER A 52 -21.45 -2.42 14.67
CA SER A 52 -21.05 -3.33 13.59
C SER A 52 -20.08 -2.64 12.62
N THR A 53 -19.41 -3.44 11.80
CA THR A 53 -18.58 -2.96 10.70
C THR A 53 -18.89 -3.78 9.46
N ASP A 54 -19.03 -3.11 8.32
CA ASP A 54 -19.38 -3.73 7.05
C ASP A 54 -18.31 -3.45 5.98
N ASP A 55 -17.65 -4.52 5.52
CA ASP A 55 -16.63 -4.51 4.47
C ASP A 55 -17.33 -4.61 3.10
N LEU A 56 -17.79 -3.47 2.60
CA LEU A 56 -18.59 -3.40 1.38
C LEU A 56 -17.74 -3.58 0.11
N ASP A 57 -16.52 -3.04 0.08
CA ASP A 57 -15.51 -3.22 -0.99
C ASP A 57 -14.07 -3.11 -0.45
N TYR A 58 -13.05 -3.49 -1.23
CA TYR A 58 -11.64 -3.43 -0.78
C TYR A 58 -11.10 -1.99 -0.56
N PHE A 59 -11.76 -1.00 -1.15
CA PHE A 59 -11.43 0.44 -1.04
C PHE A 59 -12.48 1.24 -0.26
N TYR A 60 -13.57 0.61 0.22
CA TYR A 60 -14.69 1.28 0.87
C TYR A 60 -15.22 0.48 2.07
N VAL A 61 -15.35 1.15 3.20
CA VAL A 61 -15.81 0.54 4.44
C VAL A 61 -16.78 1.43 5.20
N GLN A 62 -17.73 0.80 5.89
CA GLN A 62 -18.71 1.48 6.71
C GLN A 62 -18.67 1.00 8.16
N PHE A 63 -18.60 1.95 9.09
CA PHE A 63 -18.60 1.71 10.53
C PHE A 63 -19.91 2.22 11.13
N PHE A 64 -20.61 1.35 11.86
CA PHE A 64 -21.80 1.72 12.63
C PHE A 64 -21.41 1.77 14.10
N LEU A 65 -21.53 2.95 14.68
CA LEU A 65 -21.07 3.28 16.02
C LEU A 65 -22.20 3.95 16.82
N VAL A 66 -22.01 3.98 18.12
CA VAL A 66 -22.89 4.66 19.08
C VAL A 66 -22.01 5.49 20.02
N PRO A 67 -22.48 6.64 20.54
CA PRO A 67 -21.69 7.39 21.50
C PRO A 67 -21.25 6.52 22.68
N GLY A 68 -20.04 6.77 23.17
CA GLY A 68 -19.51 6.07 24.33
C GLY A 68 -20.34 6.41 25.57
N THR A 69 -21.28 5.55 25.95
CA THR A 69 -21.88 5.60 27.28
C THR A 69 -20.99 4.79 28.21
N GLY A 70 -20.68 5.30 29.40
CA GLY A 70 -19.83 4.60 30.38
C GLY A 70 -20.47 3.32 30.97
N THR A 71 -21.46 2.73 30.30
CA THR A 71 -22.29 1.61 30.75
C THR A 71 -22.51 0.60 29.62
N ILE A 72 -22.66 -0.67 29.98
CA ILE A 72 -22.76 -1.82 29.05
C ILE A 72 -24.10 -1.85 28.28
N TYR A 73 -25.13 -1.16 28.75
CA TYR A 73 -26.43 -1.06 28.07
C TYR A 73 -26.44 0.17 27.16
N VAL A 74 -26.55 -0.09 25.85
CA VAL A 74 -26.62 0.96 24.83
C VAL A 74 -28.06 1.03 24.32
N ASP A 75 -28.93 1.74 25.03
CA ASP A 75 -30.10 2.33 24.40
C ASP A 75 -29.60 3.58 23.67
N ALA A 76 -29.18 3.39 22.42
CA ALA A 76 -28.50 4.43 21.64
C ALA A 76 -29.52 5.36 21.01
N ASP A 77 -29.89 6.40 21.75
CA ASP A 77 -30.67 7.51 21.21
C ASP A 77 -29.97 8.26 20.06
N LEU A 78 -28.67 8.01 19.87
CA LEU A 78 -27.84 8.56 18.80
C LEU A 78 -27.12 7.44 18.06
N SER A 79 -27.06 7.52 16.74
CA SER A 79 -26.21 6.64 15.92
C SER A 79 -25.16 7.44 15.19
N ILE A 80 -23.97 6.86 15.05
CA ILE A 80 -22.85 7.45 14.33
C ILE A 80 -22.51 6.50 13.19
N ILE A 81 -22.44 7.02 11.97
CA ILE A 81 -22.08 6.28 10.77
C ILE A 81 -20.82 6.93 10.22
N ARG A 82 -19.75 6.15 10.05
CA ARG A 82 -18.56 6.58 9.31
C ARG A 82 -18.48 5.79 8.02
N THR A 83 -18.26 6.46 6.89
CA THR A 83 -17.99 5.80 5.60
C THR A 83 -16.67 6.29 5.08
N ARG A 84 -15.72 5.38 4.86
CA ARG A 84 -14.36 5.71 4.41
C ARG A 84 -14.09 5.12 3.03
N ALA A 85 -13.61 5.96 2.12
CA ALA A 85 -13.11 5.57 0.80
C ALA A 85 -11.63 5.94 0.69
N VAL A 86 -10.77 5.02 0.25
CA VAL A 86 -9.32 5.25 0.08
C VAL A 86 -9.01 5.63 -1.37
N GLY A 87 -8.10 6.58 -1.55
CA GLY A 87 -7.53 7.00 -2.84
C GLY A 87 -6.15 7.62 -2.66
N ASN A 88 -5.93 8.89 -3.02
CA ASN A 88 -4.67 9.64 -2.77
C ASN A 88 -4.44 10.06 -1.29
N GLY A 89 -4.95 9.22 -0.38
CA GLY A 89 -5.28 9.56 0.99
C GLY A 89 -6.61 8.86 1.31
N PHE A 90 -7.51 9.52 2.02
CA PHE A 90 -8.87 9.01 2.14
C PHE A 90 -9.90 10.12 2.29
N HIS A 91 -11.11 9.78 1.88
CA HIS A 91 -12.32 10.54 2.12
C HIS A 91 -13.13 9.83 3.20
N GLU A 92 -13.66 10.58 4.15
CA GLU A 92 -14.52 10.04 5.21
C GLU A 92 -15.73 10.92 5.46
N ASP A 93 -16.92 10.37 5.32
CA ASP A 93 -18.13 11.02 5.82
C ASP A 93 -18.41 10.54 7.24
N VAL A 94 -18.74 11.48 8.12
CA VAL A 94 -19.22 11.22 9.47
C VAL A 94 -20.64 11.77 9.58
N THR A 95 -21.59 10.88 9.77
CA THR A 95 -23.01 11.19 9.99
C THR A 95 -23.41 10.84 11.42
N ILE A 96 -24.07 11.76 12.10
CA ILE A 96 -24.68 11.54 13.42
C ILE A 96 -26.20 11.71 13.28
N LEU A 97 -26.94 10.68 13.66
CA LEU A 97 -28.41 10.63 13.65
C LEU A 97 -28.93 10.81 15.06
N ASN A 98 -29.91 11.70 15.23
CA ASN A 98 -30.63 11.88 16.49
C ASN A 98 -31.98 11.14 16.44
N HIS A 99 -32.14 10.08 17.23
CA HIS A 99 -33.39 9.31 17.30
C HIS A 99 -34.35 9.80 18.40
N LYS A 100 -33.98 10.86 19.14
CA LYS A 100 -34.80 11.45 20.19
C LYS A 100 -35.91 12.34 19.62
N ASP A 101 -36.95 12.52 20.43
CA ASP A 101 -37.97 13.56 20.25
C ASP A 101 -37.52 14.96 20.74
N GLN A 102 -36.23 15.13 21.09
CA GLN A 102 -35.65 16.39 21.58
C GLN A 102 -34.35 16.72 20.83
N PRO A 103 -34.05 18.02 20.62
CA PRO A 103 -32.79 18.43 20.00
C PRO A 103 -31.60 18.09 20.89
N VAL A 104 -30.44 17.87 20.27
CA VAL A 104 -29.17 17.60 20.94
C VAL A 104 -28.08 18.55 20.47
N ASP A 105 -27.28 19.02 21.42
CA ASP A 105 -26.05 19.76 21.16
C ASP A 105 -24.86 18.85 21.50
N LEU A 106 -23.97 18.65 20.53
CA LEU A 106 -22.83 17.74 20.61
C LEU A 106 -21.54 18.48 20.28
N LYS A 107 -20.46 18.10 20.97
CA LYS A 107 -19.08 18.46 20.59
C LYS A 107 -18.44 17.28 19.88
N VAL A 108 -18.31 17.37 18.56
CA VAL A 108 -17.63 16.36 17.75
C VAL A 108 -16.19 16.80 17.53
N ARG A 109 -15.22 15.91 17.75
CA ARG A 109 -13.80 16.21 17.49
C ARG A 109 -13.13 15.05 16.75
N ILE A 110 -12.34 15.42 15.75
CA ILE A 110 -11.39 14.54 15.09
C ILE A 110 -9.99 14.94 15.55
N GLU A 111 -9.30 14.06 16.26
CA GLU A 111 -7.89 14.25 16.59
C GLU A 111 -7.01 13.69 15.47
N ALA A 112 -6.01 14.46 15.04
CA ALA A 112 -5.10 14.07 13.97
C ALA A 112 -3.64 14.28 14.37
N ALA A 113 -2.79 13.31 14.02
CA ALA A 113 -1.33 13.43 14.14
C ALA A 113 -0.63 12.60 13.07
N ALA A 114 0.59 13.00 12.74
CA ALA A 114 1.44 12.33 11.75
C ALA A 114 2.86 12.23 12.29
N ASP A 115 3.51 11.09 12.04
CA ASP A 115 4.90 10.85 12.42
C ASP A 115 5.85 10.63 11.24
N PHE A 116 5.29 10.44 10.03
CA PHE A 116 6.04 10.28 8.77
C PHE A 116 7.14 9.21 8.86
N VAL A 117 6.88 8.17 9.64
CA VAL A 117 7.84 7.08 9.84
C VAL A 117 7.95 6.27 8.54
N ASP A 118 9.19 6.04 8.13
CA ASP A 118 9.57 5.19 7.01
C ASP A 118 9.45 3.71 7.39
N LEU A 119 9.12 2.85 6.43
CA LEU A 119 9.07 1.40 6.61
C LEU A 119 10.28 0.82 7.37
N PHE A 120 11.50 1.23 6.99
CA PHE A 120 12.73 0.73 7.60
C PHE A 120 12.93 1.26 9.02
N GLU A 121 12.45 2.47 9.32
CA GLU A 121 12.49 3.02 10.68
C GLU A 121 11.59 2.23 11.63
N VAL A 122 10.43 1.73 11.16
CA VAL A 122 9.58 0.82 11.95
C VAL A 122 10.28 -0.50 12.21
N LYS A 123 10.85 -1.10 11.16
CA LYS A 123 11.52 -2.42 11.23
C LYS A 123 12.72 -2.40 12.19
N ASP A 124 13.54 -1.36 12.08
CA ASP A 124 14.82 -1.26 12.79
C ASP A 124 14.77 -0.35 14.03
N LYS A 125 13.59 0.21 14.35
CA LYS A 125 13.35 1.11 15.50
C LYS A 125 14.28 2.32 15.51
N LEU A 126 14.45 2.95 14.35
CA LEU A 126 15.35 4.10 14.17
C LEU A 126 14.63 5.42 14.50
N PRO A 127 15.33 6.41 15.09
CA PRO A 127 14.77 7.74 15.30
C PRO A 127 14.70 8.54 13.98
N LYS A 128 13.67 9.39 13.85
CA LYS A 128 13.55 10.36 12.75
C LYS A 128 14.74 11.32 12.75
N LYS A 129 15.23 11.69 11.56
CA LYS A 129 16.35 12.62 11.38
C LYS A 129 15.92 14.05 11.03
N GLY A 130 14.75 14.22 10.43
CA GLY A 130 14.17 15.53 10.09
C GLY A 130 13.26 16.09 11.19
N GLU A 131 12.54 17.14 10.85
CA GLU A 131 11.68 17.89 11.76
C GLU A 131 10.22 17.77 11.32
N CYS A 132 9.33 17.45 12.28
CA CYS A 132 7.90 17.54 12.09
C CYS A 132 7.41 18.97 12.36
N TYR A 133 6.42 19.43 11.62
CA TYR A 133 5.77 20.72 11.81
C TYR A 133 4.26 20.62 11.60
N GLN A 134 3.55 21.63 12.08
CA GLN A 134 2.11 21.78 11.93
C GLN A 134 1.83 23.20 11.43
N ARG A 135 0.88 23.34 10.51
CA ARG A 135 0.42 24.65 10.02
C ARG A 135 -1.10 24.63 9.94
N ILE A 136 -1.71 25.67 10.49
CA ILE A 136 -3.14 25.93 10.34
C ILE A 136 -3.26 26.95 9.21
N GLU A 137 -3.97 26.57 8.16
CA GLU A 137 -4.40 27.49 7.11
C GLU A 137 -5.90 27.80 7.29
N SER A 138 -6.43 28.73 6.51
CA SER A 138 -7.80 29.24 6.71
C SER A 138 -8.91 28.18 6.69
N ASP A 139 -8.70 27.04 6.04
CA ASP A 139 -9.68 25.98 5.81
C ASP A 139 -9.14 24.55 6.03
N ARG A 140 -7.89 24.40 6.49
CA ARG A 140 -7.24 23.09 6.58
C ARG A 140 -6.16 23.03 7.67
N LEU A 141 -5.95 21.81 8.17
CA LEU A 141 -4.79 21.45 8.98
C LEU A 141 -3.73 20.79 8.10
N VAL A 142 -2.50 21.27 8.18
CA VAL A 142 -1.33 20.67 7.51
C VAL A 142 -0.41 20.09 8.57
N LEU A 143 -0.20 18.78 8.50
CA LEU A 143 0.83 18.06 9.25
C LEU A 143 2.00 17.83 8.30
N GLY A 144 3.23 18.14 8.69
CA GLY A 144 4.36 18.05 7.78
C GLY A 144 5.61 17.48 8.41
N TYR A 145 6.48 16.93 7.56
CA TYR A 145 7.83 16.50 7.89
C TYR A 145 8.80 17.00 6.84
N ARG A 146 9.95 17.51 7.30
CA ARG A 146 11.03 17.97 6.44
C ARG A 146 12.38 17.45 6.90
N ARG A 147 13.12 16.87 5.96
CA ARG A 147 14.58 16.69 6.07
C ARG A 147 15.21 17.24 4.80
N GLU A 148 15.88 18.39 4.92
CA GLU A 148 16.43 19.12 3.78
C GLU A 148 15.38 19.36 2.67
N LYS A 149 15.55 18.74 1.48
CA LYS A 149 14.61 18.81 0.35
C LYS A 149 13.53 17.73 0.37
N PHE A 150 13.66 16.73 1.25
CA PHE A 150 12.66 15.70 1.41
C PHE A 150 11.52 16.23 2.26
N VAL A 151 10.34 16.40 1.65
CA VAL A 151 9.13 16.93 2.30
C VAL A 151 7.97 15.96 2.11
N ARG A 152 7.22 15.74 3.18
CA ARG A 152 5.98 14.96 3.23
C ARG A 152 4.96 15.77 4.01
N GLU A 153 3.75 15.90 3.49
CA GLU A 153 2.67 16.62 4.16
C GLU A 153 1.37 15.83 4.11
N THR A 154 0.57 15.97 5.15
CA THR A 154 -0.80 15.46 5.23
C THR A 154 -1.73 16.64 5.39
N LEU A 155 -2.63 16.81 4.43
CA LEU A 155 -3.58 17.91 4.36
C LEU A 155 -4.93 17.39 4.82
N ILE A 156 -5.59 18.09 5.75
CA ILE A 156 -6.89 17.68 6.29
C ILE A 156 -7.88 18.83 6.15
N THR A 157 -8.96 18.59 5.42
CA THR A 157 -10.07 19.52 5.14
C THR A 157 -11.39 18.94 5.62
N ALA A 158 -12.37 19.82 5.87
CA ALA A 158 -13.74 19.42 6.22
C ALA A 158 -14.77 20.27 5.47
N SER A 159 -15.89 19.66 5.07
CA SER A 159 -16.99 20.39 4.41
C SER A 159 -17.77 21.26 5.39
N ALA A 160 -17.94 20.81 6.64
CA ALA A 160 -18.57 21.60 7.68
C ALA A 160 -17.58 22.58 8.30
N LYS A 161 -18.07 23.73 8.75
CA LYS A 161 -17.24 24.71 9.45
C LYS A 161 -16.69 24.12 10.75
N ALA A 162 -15.37 23.98 10.83
CA ALA A 162 -14.66 23.49 12.00
C ALA A 162 -13.86 24.61 12.67
N ASP A 163 -13.65 24.47 13.98
CA ASP A 163 -12.56 25.12 14.70
C ASP A 163 -11.32 24.21 14.58
N ILE A 164 -10.25 24.72 13.96
CA ILE A 164 -9.05 23.95 13.62
C ILE A 164 -7.92 24.37 14.56
N ASP A 165 -7.30 23.38 15.20
CA ASP A 165 -6.10 23.55 16.00
C ASP A 165 -4.97 22.63 15.52
N GLU A 166 -3.81 22.71 16.18
CA GLU A 166 -2.61 21.93 15.83
C GLU A 166 -2.76 20.40 16.05
N HIS A 167 -3.88 19.98 16.65
CA HIS A 167 -4.20 18.59 17.00
C HIS A 167 -5.46 18.06 16.31
N GLY A 168 -6.12 18.84 15.46
CA GLY A 168 -7.28 18.37 14.68
C GLY A 168 -8.40 19.38 14.47
N LEU A 169 -9.62 18.86 14.32
CA LEU A 169 -10.81 19.62 13.93
C LEU A 169 -11.93 19.41 14.95
N SER A 170 -12.58 20.49 15.38
CA SER A 170 -13.71 20.47 16.31
C SER A 170 -14.96 21.08 15.70
N PHE A 171 -16.10 20.45 15.91
CA PHE A 171 -17.41 20.86 15.42
C PHE A 171 -18.38 21.02 16.59
N ALA A 172 -19.04 22.19 16.66
CA ALA A 172 -20.20 22.39 17.52
C ALA A 172 -21.45 22.05 16.70
N VAL A 173 -22.13 20.97 17.08
CA VAL A 173 -23.18 20.36 16.27
C VAL A 173 -24.50 20.45 17.00
N HIS A 174 -25.51 21.03 16.34
CA HIS A 174 -26.90 21.04 16.80
C HIS A 174 -27.72 20.14 15.88
N ILE A 175 -28.42 19.15 16.43
CA ILE A 175 -29.27 18.22 15.67
C ILE A 175 -30.68 18.25 16.24
N GLU A 176 -31.63 18.61 15.39
CA GLU A 176 -33.06 18.60 15.71
C GLU A 176 -33.58 17.17 16.00
N PRO A 177 -34.76 17.02 16.64
CA PRO A 177 -35.41 15.72 16.79
C PRO A 177 -35.53 14.97 15.46
N HIS A 178 -35.17 13.68 15.44
CA HIS A 178 -35.17 12.85 14.21
C HIS A 178 -34.33 13.41 13.06
N GLY A 179 -33.42 14.34 13.36
CA GLY A 179 -32.53 14.98 12.40
C GLY A 179 -31.19 14.26 12.26
N GLU A 180 -30.38 14.76 11.32
CA GLU A 180 -29.01 14.29 11.11
C GLU A 180 -28.04 15.46 10.92
N TRP A 181 -26.79 15.23 11.28
CA TRP A 181 -25.66 16.08 10.92
C TRP A 181 -24.62 15.25 10.19
N THR A 182 -24.09 15.79 9.09
CA THR A 182 -23.04 15.14 8.30
C THR A 182 -21.93 16.12 7.99
N THR A 183 -20.69 15.68 8.13
CA THR A 183 -19.52 16.35 7.55
C THR A 183 -18.72 15.36 6.72
N CYS A 184 -18.19 15.84 5.60
CA CYS A 184 -17.12 15.18 4.87
C CYS A 184 -15.78 15.64 5.43
N LEU A 185 -14.87 14.71 5.61
CA LEU A 185 -13.47 14.88 5.95
C LEU A 185 -12.63 14.37 4.78
N GLU A 186 -11.62 15.13 4.39
CA GLU A 186 -10.72 14.77 3.31
C GLU A 186 -9.28 14.85 3.81
N VAL A 187 -8.55 13.76 3.62
CA VAL A 187 -7.17 13.59 4.06
C VAL A 187 -6.32 13.25 2.85
N ILE A 188 -5.32 14.07 2.54
CA ILE A 188 -4.48 13.94 1.34
C ILE A 188 -3.03 13.75 1.75
N ALA A 189 -2.36 12.73 1.17
CA ALA A 189 -0.93 12.51 1.32
C ALA A 189 -0.15 13.23 0.20
N GLY A 190 0.61 14.28 0.56
CA GLY A 190 1.35 15.13 -0.38
C GLY A 190 2.87 14.92 -0.38
N LEU A 191 3.47 14.95 -1.58
CA LEU A 191 4.93 14.89 -1.79
C LEU A 191 5.46 16.30 -2.13
N GLY A 192 6.10 16.97 -1.17
CA GLY A 192 6.47 18.39 -1.32
C GLY A 192 7.69 18.73 -2.19
N ALA A 193 8.36 17.74 -2.82
CA ALA A 193 9.65 17.96 -3.50
C ALA A 193 9.56 18.18 -5.03
N LEU A 194 8.40 17.98 -5.64
CA LEU A 194 8.12 18.28 -7.05
C LEU A 194 6.90 19.17 -7.04
N GLY A 195 7.08 20.47 -7.34
CA GLY A 195 6.13 21.54 -7.08
C GLY A 195 4.65 21.14 -7.18
N GLU A 196 3.89 21.46 -6.13
CA GLU A 196 2.43 21.36 -6.06
C GLU A 196 1.82 20.18 -6.84
N TYR A 197 2.36 18.97 -6.70
CA TYR A 197 1.59 17.77 -7.02
C TYR A 197 0.61 17.52 -5.88
N HIS A 198 -0.37 18.42 -5.76
CA HIS A 198 -1.67 18.06 -5.23
C HIS A 198 -2.38 17.40 -6.40
N GLU A 199 -2.29 16.07 -6.53
CA GLU A 199 -3.31 15.39 -7.32
C GLU A 199 -4.65 15.73 -6.66
N GLU A 200 -5.54 16.38 -7.40
CA GLU A 200 -6.91 16.65 -6.96
C GLU A 200 -7.49 15.35 -6.41
N THR A 201 -8.27 15.48 -5.33
CA THR A 201 -8.91 14.32 -4.75
C THR A 201 -9.85 13.68 -5.76
N THR A 202 -9.88 12.35 -5.72
CA THR A 202 -10.76 11.57 -6.59
C THR A 202 -12.24 11.80 -6.26
N TYR A 203 -12.54 12.48 -5.13
CA TYR A 203 -13.87 12.67 -4.57
C TYR A 203 -14.05 14.12 -4.10
N GLY A 204 -15.07 14.80 -4.60
CA GLY A 204 -15.44 16.15 -4.13
C GLY A 204 -16.45 16.10 -2.99
N HIS A 205 -16.50 17.16 -2.18
CA HIS A 205 -17.55 17.36 -1.18
C HIS A 205 -18.96 17.27 -1.81
N GLY A 206 -19.80 16.35 -1.31
CA GLY A 206 -21.20 16.18 -1.74
C GLY A 206 -21.47 15.00 -2.69
N ASP A 207 -20.46 14.20 -3.04
CA ASP A 207 -20.67 12.96 -3.79
C ASP A 207 -21.34 11.89 -2.90
N ARG A 208 -22.66 11.71 -3.04
CA ARG A 208 -23.46 10.68 -2.31
C ARG A 208 -23.13 9.22 -2.65
N ARG A 209 -22.16 9.00 -3.56
CA ARG A 209 -21.67 7.69 -3.95
C ARG A 209 -20.19 7.82 -4.18
N ALA A 210 -19.40 6.98 -3.51
CA ALA A 210 -18.06 6.66 -3.95
C ALA A 210 -18.13 6.34 -5.44
N ARG A 211 -17.57 7.20 -6.29
CA ARG A 211 -17.19 6.85 -7.66
C ARG A 211 -15.72 6.49 -7.55
N PRO A 212 -15.36 5.21 -7.42
CA PRO A 212 -13.97 4.84 -7.32
C PRO A 212 -13.20 5.43 -8.50
N ASN A 213 -11.88 5.55 -8.38
CA ASN A 213 -11.04 5.55 -9.57
C ASN A 213 -11.12 4.13 -10.17
N VAL A 214 -12.30 3.82 -10.72
CA VAL A 214 -12.65 2.58 -11.39
C VAL A 214 -11.91 2.55 -12.73
N LYS A 215 -10.59 2.44 -12.71
CA LYS A 215 -9.88 1.93 -13.86
C LYS A 215 -10.31 0.48 -14.13
N MET A 216 -10.84 -0.24 -13.12
CA MET A 216 -11.73 -1.42 -13.26
C MET A 216 -12.63 -1.60 -12.04
N SER A 217 -13.94 -1.73 -12.21
CA SER A 217 -14.85 -2.08 -11.10
C SER A 217 -14.74 -3.58 -10.88
N LEU A 218 -15.16 -4.08 -9.72
CA LEU A 218 -15.33 -5.52 -9.55
C LEU A 218 -16.23 -6.11 -10.65
N ASP A 219 -17.18 -5.34 -11.17
CA ASP A 219 -18.01 -5.72 -12.32
C ASP A 219 -17.18 -5.87 -13.61
N LYS A 220 -16.33 -4.89 -13.95
CA LYS A 220 -15.42 -4.98 -15.11
C LYS A 220 -14.36 -6.08 -14.94
N LEU A 221 -13.95 -6.36 -13.71
CA LEU A 221 -13.11 -7.52 -13.39
C LEU A 221 -13.83 -8.82 -13.68
N GLY A 222 -15.08 -8.97 -13.25
CA GLY A 222 -15.90 -10.14 -13.52
C GLY A 222 -16.16 -10.39 -15.01
N GLU A 223 -16.06 -9.36 -15.85
CA GLU A 223 -16.14 -9.49 -17.32
C GLU A 223 -14.83 -9.95 -17.96
N ALA A 224 -13.69 -9.61 -17.36
CA ALA A 224 -12.36 -9.88 -17.92
C ALA A 224 -11.75 -11.22 -17.47
N VAL A 225 -12.35 -11.89 -16.48
CA VAL A 225 -11.83 -13.14 -15.91
C VAL A 225 -12.73 -14.34 -16.22
N PRO A 226 -12.21 -15.58 -16.24
CA PRO A 226 -13.02 -16.78 -16.40
C PRO A 226 -14.14 -16.87 -15.36
N ARG A 227 -15.30 -17.40 -15.74
CA ARG A 227 -16.41 -17.65 -14.82
C ARG A 227 -16.33 -19.08 -14.31
N LEU A 228 -16.28 -19.25 -12.98
CA LEU A 228 -16.35 -20.56 -12.35
C LEU A 228 -17.81 -20.93 -12.05
N SER A 229 -18.26 -22.07 -12.57
CA SER A 229 -19.55 -22.68 -12.24
C SER A 229 -19.32 -24.10 -11.74
N CYS A 230 -19.82 -24.42 -10.55
CA CYS A 230 -19.68 -25.74 -9.93
C CYS A 230 -20.71 -25.96 -8.83
N ASP A 231 -21.02 -27.21 -8.49
CA ASP A 231 -22.00 -27.54 -7.45
C ASP A 231 -21.48 -27.36 -6.01
N TRP A 232 -20.24 -26.90 -5.82
CA TRP A 232 -19.64 -26.67 -4.51
C TRP A 232 -19.61 -25.17 -4.17
N PRO A 233 -20.50 -24.67 -3.28
CA PRO A 233 -20.61 -23.24 -2.99
C PRO A 233 -19.34 -22.63 -2.40
N SER A 234 -18.63 -23.37 -1.53
CA SER A 234 -17.39 -22.89 -0.91
C SER A 234 -16.31 -22.56 -1.95
N LEU A 235 -16.23 -23.34 -3.02
CA LEU A 235 -15.28 -23.10 -4.10
C LEU A 235 -15.64 -21.83 -4.90
N GLN A 236 -16.92 -21.60 -5.17
CA GLN A 236 -17.37 -20.36 -5.83
C GLN A 236 -17.05 -19.12 -5.00
N VAL A 237 -17.31 -19.18 -3.68
CA VAL A 237 -17.00 -18.09 -2.75
C VAL A 237 -15.48 -17.84 -2.69
N THR A 238 -14.68 -18.91 -2.57
CA THR A 238 -13.21 -18.81 -2.54
C THR A 238 -12.68 -18.19 -3.83
N TYR A 239 -13.14 -18.65 -5.00
CA TYR A 239 -12.73 -18.11 -6.29
C TYR A 239 -13.05 -16.61 -6.42
N ARG A 240 -14.28 -16.22 -6.08
CA ARG A 240 -14.69 -14.82 -6.10
C ARG A 240 -13.83 -13.97 -5.16
N ARG A 241 -13.52 -14.48 -3.96
CA ARG A 241 -12.67 -13.78 -3.00
C ARG A 241 -11.24 -13.63 -3.52
N SER A 242 -10.65 -14.67 -4.09
CA SER A 242 -9.31 -14.62 -4.69
C SER A 242 -9.21 -13.58 -5.81
N LEU A 243 -10.25 -13.44 -6.63
CA LEU A 243 -10.29 -12.39 -7.66
C LEU A 243 -10.34 -10.98 -7.05
N ILE A 244 -11.13 -10.78 -6.00
CA ILE A 244 -11.22 -9.50 -5.28
C ILE A 244 -9.87 -9.16 -4.63
N ASP A 245 -9.23 -10.13 -3.96
CA ASP A 245 -7.93 -9.94 -3.32
C ASP A 245 -6.84 -9.60 -4.36
N MET A 246 -6.85 -10.26 -5.53
CA MET A 246 -5.98 -9.92 -6.66
C MET A 246 -6.25 -8.52 -7.24
N ALA A 247 -7.51 -8.08 -7.25
CA ALA A 247 -7.85 -6.72 -7.69
C ALA A 247 -7.35 -5.67 -6.69
N ALA A 248 -7.44 -5.99 -5.41
CA ALA A 248 -6.96 -5.14 -4.33
C ALA A 248 -5.42 -4.99 -4.42
N LEU A 249 -4.67 -6.07 -4.63
CA LEU A 249 -3.20 -6.03 -4.70
C LEU A 249 -2.62 -5.39 -5.97
N ARG A 250 -3.38 -4.56 -6.70
CA ARG A 250 -2.90 -3.87 -7.90
C ARG A 250 -2.07 -2.64 -7.52
N PHE A 251 -0.79 -2.69 -7.85
CA PHE A 251 0.12 -1.56 -7.83
C PHE A 251 0.13 -0.87 -9.19
N TYR A 252 0.08 0.47 -9.19
CA TYR A 252 0.12 1.28 -10.41
C TYR A 252 1.48 1.96 -10.54
N PRO A 253 2.35 1.48 -11.44
CA PRO A 253 3.68 2.05 -11.64
C PRO A 253 3.57 3.40 -12.36
N MET A 254 4.37 4.38 -11.92
CA MET A 254 4.44 5.70 -12.60
C MET A 254 4.86 5.60 -14.06
N VAL A 255 5.65 4.58 -14.42
CA VAL A 255 6.24 4.44 -15.75
C VAL A 255 5.26 3.94 -16.82
N LEU A 256 4.16 3.29 -16.42
CA LEU A 256 3.12 2.80 -17.32
C LEU A 256 1.73 3.22 -16.79
N PRO A 257 1.34 4.48 -16.99
CA PRO A 257 0.08 4.99 -16.48
C PRO A 257 -1.13 4.16 -16.93
N GLY A 258 -1.96 3.75 -15.97
CA GLY A 258 -3.21 3.01 -16.23
C GLY A 258 -3.05 1.50 -16.40
N GLN A 259 -1.81 0.99 -16.40
CA GLN A 259 -1.54 -0.44 -16.25
C GLN A 259 -1.22 -0.76 -14.80
N ALA A 260 -1.46 -2.00 -14.39
CA ALA A 260 -1.20 -2.44 -13.02
C ALA A 260 -0.41 -3.75 -13.01
N LEU A 261 0.36 -3.94 -11.95
CA LEU A 261 1.03 -5.20 -11.63
C LEU A 261 0.72 -5.61 -10.19
N PRO A 262 0.91 -6.89 -9.81
CA PRO A 262 0.66 -7.34 -8.45
C PRO A 262 1.69 -6.77 -7.48
N ALA A 263 1.26 -6.29 -6.32
CA ALA A 263 2.10 -6.04 -5.18
C ALA A 263 2.25 -7.27 -4.29
N ALA A 264 3.30 -7.29 -3.47
CA ALA A 264 3.59 -8.40 -2.57
C ALA A 264 2.66 -8.44 -1.34
N GLY A 265 2.16 -7.28 -0.86
CA GLY A 265 1.09 -7.26 0.16
C GLY A 265 1.14 -6.12 1.18
N LEU A 266 0.11 -6.03 2.00
CA LEU A 266 -0.01 -5.03 3.06
C LEU A 266 0.66 -5.46 4.38
N PRO A 267 1.00 -4.49 5.26
CA PRO A 267 1.18 -3.07 4.96
C PRO A 267 2.57 -2.77 4.37
N TRP A 268 3.52 -3.67 4.53
CA TRP A 268 4.94 -3.39 4.34
C TRP A 268 5.48 -3.65 2.93
N PHE A 269 4.69 -4.31 2.08
CA PHE A 269 5.13 -4.82 0.78
C PHE A 269 4.27 -4.27 -0.38
N MET A 270 3.63 -3.12 -0.17
CA MET A 270 2.76 -2.46 -1.15
C MET A 270 3.56 -1.60 -2.14
N THR A 271 4.50 -2.25 -2.83
CA THR A 271 5.36 -1.65 -3.85
C THR A 271 5.75 -2.70 -4.91
N LEU A 272 6.57 -2.31 -5.88
CA LEU A 272 7.16 -3.22 -6.86
C LEU A 272 8.18 -4.16 -6.19
N PHE A 273 7.85 -5.44 -6.21
CA PHE A 273 8.72 -6.57 -5.88
C PHE A 273 8.85 -7.46 -7.10
N GLY A 274 10.03 -7.51 -7.72
CA GLY A 274 10.21 -8.20 -9.00
C GLY A 274 9.76 -9.65 -8.94
N ARG A 275 10.27 -10.40 -7.96
CA ARG A 275 9.97 -11.81 -7.78
C ARG A 275 8.49 -12.08 -7.52
N ASP A 276 7.93 -11.42 -6.51
CA ASP A 276 6.53 -11.58 -6.09
C ASP A 276 5.58 -11.23 -7.23
N SER A 277 5.80 -10.08 -7.88
CA SER A 277 5.00 -9.67 -9.04
C SER A 277 5.08 -10.70 -10.17
N MET A 278 6.25 -11.28 -10.43
CA MET A 278 6.42 -12.30 -11.48
C MET A 278 5.74 -13.63 -11.13
N ILE A 279 5.92 -14.16 -9.92
CA ILE A 279 5.28 -15.42 -9.49
C ILE A 279 3.76 -15.28 -9.46
N THR A 280 3.25 -14.20 -8.85
CA THR A 280 1.82 -13.93 -8.82
C THR A 280 1.26 -13.77 -10.23
N SER A 281 1.96 -13.03 -11.11
CA SER A 281 1.53 -12.89 -12.50
C SER A 281 1.57 -14.20 -13.27
N TYR A 282 2.57 -15.05 -13.04
CA TYR A 282 2.67 -16.38 -13.64
C TYR A 282 1.47 -17.25 -13.27
N GLN A 283 1.15 -17.33 -11.98
CA GLN A 283 -0.01 -18.06 -11.46
C GLN A 283 -1.35 -17.45 -11.93
N ALA A 284 -1.37 -16.14 -12.18
CA ALA A 284 -2.55 -15.40 -12.61
C ALA A 284 -2.77 -15.40 -14.14
N LEU A 285 -1.88 -15.99 -14.96
CA LEU A 285 -2.00 -15.99 -16.43
C LEU A 285 -3.40 -16.36 -16.95
N PRO A 286 -4.08 -17.42 -16.44
CA PRO A 286 -5.42 -17.78 -16.90
C PRO A 286 -6.52 -16.77 -16.55
N PHE A 287 -6.27 -15.90 -15.57
CA PHE A 287 -7.25 -14.98 -15.01
C PHE A 287 -6.97 -13.52 -15.37
N GLY A 288 -5.73 -13.18 -15.75
CA GLY A 288 -5.33 -11.82 -16.02
C GLY A 288 -3.91 -11.69 -16.56
N SER A 289 -3.68 -12.18 -17.79
CA SER A 289 -2.37 -12.15 -18.45
C SER A 289 -1.76 -10.74 -18.56
N ARG A 290 -2.57 -9.69 -18.63
CA ARG A 290 -2.11 -8.29 -18.65
C ARG A 290 -1.23 -7.93 -17.44
N LEU A 291 -1.45 -8.55 -16.27
CA LEU A 291 -0.59 -8.34 -15.09
C LEU A 291 0.84 -8.80 -15.38
N ALA A 292 0.99 -9.94 -16.07
CA ALA A 292 2.30 -10.47 -16.47
C ALA A 292 2.98 -9.58 -17.52
N GLU A 293 2.25 -9.13 -18.53
CA GLU A 293 2.77 -8.23 -19.56
C GLU A 293 3.26 -6.91 -18.94
N THR A 294 2.45 -6.28 -18.08
CA THR A 294 2.85 -5.07 -17.36
C THR A 294 4.06 -5.32 -16.45
N THR A 295 4.08 -6.43 -15.72
CA THR A 295 5.23 -6.80 -14.86
C THR A 295 6.51 -6.91 -15.67
N LEU A 296 6.50 -7.61 -16.80
CA LEU A 296 7.65 -7.76 -17.70
C LEU A 296 8.13 -6.39 -18.20
N LEU A 297 7.23 -5.54 -18.70
CA LEU A 297 7.59 -4.21 -19.22
C LEU A 297 8.21 -3.31 -18.15
N VAL A 298 7.65 -3.30 -16.93
CA VAL A 298 8.17 -2.49 -15.81
C VAL A 298 9.55 -2.97 -15.36
N LEU A 299 9.73 -4.29 -15.26
CA LEU A 299 11.01 -4.87 -14.85
C LEU A 299 12.09 -4.71 -15.92
N ALA A 300 11.73 -4.87 -17.20
CA ALA A 300 12.62 -4.64 -18.33
C ALA A 300 13.17 -3.20 -18.35
N GLN A 301 12.30 -2.20 -18.17
CA GLN A 301 12.70 -0.78 -18.13
C GLN A 301 13.66 -0.46 -16.97
N ARG A 302 13.70 -1.30 -15.94
CA ARG A 302 14.53 -1.13 -14.75
C ARG A 302 15.61 -2.20 -14.63
N GLN A 303 15.87 -2.96 -15.69
CA GLN A 303 16.95 -3.95 -15.70
C GLN A 303 18.29 -3.26 -15.41
N GLY A 304 19.15 -3.92 -14.63
CA GLY A 304 20.46 -3.42 -14.28
C GLY A 304 21.31 -3.17 -15.53
N THR A 305 22.03 -2.05 -15.56
CA THR A 305 22.86 -1.63 -16.72
C THR A 305 24.32 -1.38 -16.34
N ARG A 306 24.63 -1.36 -15.05
CA ARG A 306 25.95 -1.06 -14.51
C ARG A 306 26.27 -1.97 -13.32
N ILE A 307 27.51 -1.88 -12.86
CA ILE A 307 27.93 -2.49 -11.60
C ILE A 307 27.79 -1.42 -10.51
N ASP A 308 26.94 -1.68 -9.51
CA ASP A 308 26.72 -0.83 -8.35
C ASP A 308 26.68 -1.70 -7.10
N ASP A 309 27.77 -1.70 -6.34
CA ASP A 309 27.92 -2.56 -5.15
C ASP A 309 26.89 -2.22 -4.07
N PHE A 310 26.49 -0.95 -3.94
CA PHE A 310 25.52 -0.52 -2.94
C PHE A 310 24.15 -1.13 -3.21
N ARG A 311 23.74 -1.15 -4.48
CA ARG A 311 22.43 -1.64 -4.94
C ARG A 311 22.41 -3.12 -5.32
N ASP A 312 23.54 -3.82 -5.20
CA ASP A 312 23.72 -5.18 -5.73
C ASP A 312 23.44 -5.27 -7.25
N GLU A 313 23.59 -4.15 -7.98
CA GLU A 313 23.28 -4.05 -9.41
C GLU A 313 24.40 -4.67 -10.26
N GLU A 314 24.01 -5.47 -11.24
CA GLU A 314 24.88 -6.01 -12.27
C GLU A 314 24.16 -5.88 -13.64
N PRO A 315 24.89 -5.70 -14.76
CA PRO A 315 24.28 -5.62 -16.09
C PRO A 315 23.44 -6.86 -16.42
N GLY A 316 22.18 -6.66 -16.80
CA GLY A 316 21.21 -7.71 -17.14
C GLY A 316 20.39 -8.22 -15.95
N LYS A 317 20.74 -7.85 -14.72
CA LYS A 317 20.05 -8.32 -13.51
C LYS A 317 18.66 -7.67 -13.36
N ILE A 318 17.66 -8.43 -12.97
CA ILE A 318 16.31 -7.94 -12.67
C ILE A 318 16.21 -7.59 -11.18
N LEU A 319 15.57 -6.47 -10.86
CA LEU A 319 15.49 -5.97 -9.49
C LEU A 319 14.76 -6.93 -8.54
N HIS A 320 15.12 -6.84 -7.25
CA HIS A 320 14.41 -7.45 -6.14
C HIS A 320 13.22 -6.58 -5.74
N GLU A 321 13.46 -5.32 -5.36
CA GLU A 321 12.41 -4.38 -4.95
C GLU A 321 12.75 -2.92 -5.24
N GLN A 322 11.73 -2.07 -5.24
CA GLN A 322 11.88 -0.61 -5.34
C GLN A 322 11.05 0.11 -4.27
N ARG A 323 11.67 1.10 -3.63
CA ARG A 323 11.14 1.90 -2.52
C ARG A 323 11.35 3.39 -2.74
N PHE A 324 10.46 4.19 -2.14
CA PHE A 324 10.35 5.64 -2.30
C PHE A 324 10.39 6.41 -0.97
N GLY A 325 10.73 5.69 0.11
CA GLY A 325 10.86 6.22 1.46
C GLY A 325 12.03 7.19 1.64
N GLU A 326 12.10 7.78 2.82
CA GLU A 326 13.16 8.72 3.20
C GLU A 326 14.54 8.06 3.17
N MET A 327 14.66 6.87 3.75
CA MET A 327 15.98 6.25 3.92
C MET A 327 16.61 5.89 2.56
N THR A 328 15.80 5.58 1.55
CA THR A 328 16.31 5.35 0.19
C THR A 328 16.60 6.64 -0.56
N ALA A 329 15.82 7.72 -0.33
CA ALA A 329 16.08 9.03 -0.92
C ALA A 329 17.42 9.64 -0.50
N PHE A 330 17.91 9.30 0.70
CA PHE A 330 19.24 9.71 1.21
C PHE A 330 20.33 8.63 1.04
N GLU A 331 20.07 7.57 0.26
CA GLU A 331 21.02 6.46 0.02
C GLU A 331 21.53 5.80 1.31
N GLU A 332 20.71 5.77 2.36
CA GLU A 332 21.00 5.03 3.60
C GLU A 332 20.58 3.57 3.48
N ARG A 333 19.63 3.31 2.56
CA ARG A 333 19.14 1.98 2.19
C ARG A 333 19.20 1.81 0.67
N PRO A 334 19.54 0.61 0.16
CA PRO A 334 19.82 0.41 -1.27
C PRO A 334 18.59 0.24 -2.16
N HIS A 335 17.39 0.20 -1.58
CA HIS A 335 16.12 -0.18 -2.21
C HIS A 335 15.53 0.83 -3.21
N SER A 336 16.33 1.55 -4.01
CA SER A 336 15.79 2.48 -5.04
C SER A 336 16.58 2.53 -6.36
N PRO A 337 16.45 1.51 -7.23
CA PRO A 337 15.98 0.14 -6.96
C PRO A 337 17.10 -0.74 -6.38
N TYR A 338 16.74 -1.85 -5.73
CA TYR A 338 17.69 -2.85 -5.22
C TYR A 338 17.62 -4.14 -6.03
N TYR A 339 18.79 -4.73 -6.29
CA TYR A 339 18.96 -5.90 -7.15
C TYR A 339 19.47 -7.13 -6.39
N GLY A 340 19.33 -7.19 -5.06
CA GLY A 340 19.71 -8.35 -4.25
C GLY A 340 18.78 -9.55 -4.41
N ALA A 341 18.61 -10.05 -5.64
CA ALA A 341 17.88 -11.26 -5.99
C ALA A 341 18.66 -12.08 -7.02
N ALA A 342 18.85 -13.37 -6.77
CA ALA A 342 19.52 -14.30 -7.67
C ALA A 342 18.55 -14.94 -8.68
N ASP A 343 17.30 -15.09 -8.27
CA ASP A 343 16.24 -15.85 -8.94
C ASP A 343 15.33 -14.96 -9.82
N SER A 344 15.23 -13.66 -9.54
CA SER A 344 14.44 -12.72 -10.35
C SER A 344 14.84 -12.72 -11.84
N THR A 345 16.14 -12.80 -12.14
CA THR A 345 16.62 -12.73 -13.53
C THR A 345 16.25 -13.98 -14.35
N PRO A 346 16.49 -15.22 -13.86
CA PRO A 346 15.92 -16.41 -14.49
C PRO A 346 14.39 -16.40 -14.57
N LEU A 347 13.72 -15.98 -13.50
CA LEU A 347 12.25 -15.94 -13.44
C LEU A 347 11.63 -14.99 -14.48
N PHE A 348 12.29 -13.87 -14.79
CA PHE A 348 11.88 -12.96 -15.86
C PHE A 348 11.82 -13.65 -17.22
N LEU A 349 12.81 -14.49 -17.53
CA LEU A 349 12.84 -15.27 -18.78
C LEU A 349 11.73 -16.34 -18.80
N ILE A 350 11.51 -17.02 -17.66
CA ILE A 350 10.42 -18.01 -17.52
C ILE A 350 9.07 -17.33 -17.76
N LEU A 351 8.82 -16.19 -17.11
CA LEU A 351 7.55 -15.47 -17.29
C LEU A 351 7.37 -14.99 -18.73
N LEU A 352 8.43 -14.53 -19.39
CA LEU A 352 8.38 -14.09 -20.79
C LEU A 352 7.97 -15.23 -21.73
N ASP A 353 8.57 -16.42 -21.58
CA ASP A 353 8.22 -17.63 -22.34
C ASP A 353 6.77 -18.06 -22.06
N GLU A 354 6.37 -18.07 -20.80
CA GLU A 354 5.03 -18.52 -20.42
C GLU A 354 3.92 -17.54 -20.83
N VAL A 355 4.20 -16.23 -20.87
CA VAL A 355 3.29 -15.23 -21.45
C VAL A 355 3.10 -15.49 -22.95
N GLU A 356 4.17 -15.73 -23.70
CA GLU A 356 4.07 -16.04 -25.13
C GLU A 356 3.27 -17.32 -25.37
N ARG A 357 3.57 -18.40 -24.63
CA ARG A 357 2.86 -19.67 -24.74
C ARG A 357 1.37 -19.54 -24.43
N TRP A 358 1.01 -18.73 -23.44
CA TRP A 358 -0.38 -18.58 -23.01
C TRP A 358 -1.18 -17.63 -23.89
N THR A 359 -0.57 -16.53 -24.34
CA THR A 359 -1.27 -15.43 -25.02
C THR A 359 -1.05 -15.39 -26.54
N GLY A 360 0.01 -16.03 -27.03
CA GLY A 360 0.50 -15.90 -28.41
C GLY A 360 1.14 -14.53 -28.71
N ASN A 361 1.44 -13.71 -27.70
CA ASN A 361 1.97 -12.36 -27.86
C ASN A 361 3.47 -12.35 -28.20
N ALA A 362 3.81 -12.80 -29.40
CA ALA A 362 5.19 -12.82 -29.88
C ALA A 362 5.78 -11.40 -30.07
N GLU A 363 4.93 -10.38 -30.26
CA GLU A 363 5.37 -8.99 -30.37
C GLU A 363 6.03 -8.49 -29.07
N LEU A 364 5.47 -8.86 -27.91
CA LEU A 364 6.08 -8.54 -26.62
C LEU A 364 7.47 -9.18 -26.46
N VAL A 365 7.64 -10.43 -26.90
CA VAL A 365 8.95 -11.11 -26.85
C VAL A 365 9.96 -10.41 -27.75
N GLN A 366 9.56 -10.00 -28.96
CA GLN A 366 10.43 -9.23 -29.85
C GLN A 366 10.78 -7.87 -29.26
N GLN A 367 9.82 -7.20 -28.62
CA GLN A 367 10.05 -5.92 -27.95
C GLN A 367 11.07 -6.04 -26.81
N LEU A 368 11.05 -7.16 -26.07
CA LEU A 368 11.91 -7.42 -24.91
C LEU A 368 13.16 -8.25 -25.24
N GLU A 369 13.52 -8.38 -26.52
CA GLU A 369 14.63 -9.24 -26.94
C GLU A 369 15.96 -8.79 -26.32
N MET A 370 16.21 -7.48 -26.26
CA MET A 370 17.47 -6.95 -25.72
C MET A 370 17.60 -7.27 -24.24
N GLU A 371 16.52 -7.09 -23.48
CA GLU A 371 16.47 -7.34 -22.05
C GLU A 371 16.56 -8.84 -21.74
N ALA A 372 15.92 -9.69 -22.54
CA ALA A 372 16.04 -11.13 -22.43
C ALA A 372 17.49 -11.60 -22.68
N ARG A 373 18.16 -11.06 -23.71
CA ARG A 373 19.58 -11.37 -23.98
C ARG A 373 20.51 -10.88 -22.88
N ALA A 374 20.23 -9.70 -22.30
CA ALA A 374 20.99 -9.19 -21.18
C ALA A 374 20.79 -10.05 -19.92
N ALA A 375 19.57 -10.54 -19.66
CA ALA A 375 19.29 -11.47 -18.57
C ALA A 375 20.04 -12.80 -18.73
N LEU A 376 20.04 -13.38 -19.94
CA LEU A 376 20.85 -14.58 -20.25
C LEU A 376 22.34 -14.32 -20.06
N THR A 377 22.84 -13.17 -20.53
CA THR A 377 24.24 -12.77 -20.33
C THR A 377 24.57 -12.61 -18.85
N TRP A 378 23.62 -12.13 -18.03
CA TRP A 378 23.79 -12.03 -16.59
C TRP A 378 23.97 -13.41 -15.94
N ILE A 379 23.12 -14.38 -16.30
CA ILE A 379 23.19 -15.76 -15.80
C ILE A 379 24.60 -16.33 -16.05
N ASP A 380 25.10 -16.22 -17.28
CA ASP A 380 26.39 -16.81 -17.67
C ASP A 380 27.62 -16.10 -17.07
N LYS A 381 27.55 -14.78 -16.86
CA LYS A 381 28.73 -13.97 -16.48
C LYS A 381 28.80 -13.56 -15.03
N TYR A 382 27.65 -13.31 -14.41
CA TYR A 382 27.55 -12.76 -13.06
C TYR A 382 26.85 -13.72 -12.09
N GLY A 383 25.88 -14.49 -12.60
CA GLY A 383 25.17 -15.52 -11.85
C GLY A 383 26.04 -16.74 -11.54
N ASP A 384 26.74 -17.27 -12.54
CA ASP A 384 27.69 -18.38 -12.39
C ASP A 384 29.12 -17.87 -12.14
N ARG A 385 29.42 -17.47 -10.91
CA ARG A 385 30.70 -16.83 -10.57
C ARG A 385 31.89 -17.78 -10.61
N ASN A 386 31.68 -19.07 -10.40
CA ASN A 386 32.73 -20.08 -10.30
C ASN A 386 32.84 -20.97 -11.56
N GLY A 387 31.87 -20.88 -12.48
CA GLY A 387 31.82 -21.62 -13.74
C GLY A 387 31.34 -23.07 -13.60
N ASP A 388 30.62 -23.41 -12.54
CA ASP A 388 30.11 -24.77 -12.27
C ASP A 388 28.68 -25.01 -12.81
N GLY A 389 28.06 -23.98 -13.38
CA GLY A 389 26.73 -24.02 -13.96
C GLY A 389 25.60 -23.71 -12.99
N TYR A 390 25.89 -23.36 -11.72
CA TYR A 390 24.88 -22.93 -10.77
C TYR A 390 24.86 -21.41 -10.61
N VAL A 391 23.65 -20.83 -10.59
CA VAL A 391 23.47 -19.41 -10.25
C VAL A 391 23.67 -19.24 -8.75
N GLU A 392 24.69 -18.47 -8.39
CA GLU A 392 25.07 -18.19 -7.01
C GLU A 392 24.71 -16.76 -6.60
N TYR A 393 24.64 -16.54 -5.29
CA TYR A 393 24.66 -15.19 -4.72
C TYR A 393 25.63 -15.03 -3.57
N ASP A 394 26.25 -13.86 -3.53
CA ASP A 394 26.84 -13.25 -2.35
C ASP A 394 26.69 -11.74 -2.47
N ARG A 395 26.11 -11.13 -1.43
CA ARG A 395 25.80 -9.70 -1.39
C ARG A 395 27.06 -8.85 -1.56
N ARG A 396 26.96 -7.83 -2.40
CA ARG A 396 28.04 -6.86 -2.65
C ARG A 396 28.04 -5.81 -1.54
N ASN A 397 26.86 -5.36 -1.12
CA ASN A 397 26.67 -4.49 0.03
C ASN A 397 26.62 -5.29 1.34
N LYS A 398 27.75 -5.37 2.06
CA LYS A 398 27.85 -6.10 3.33
C LYS A 398 27.19 -5.40 4.52
N GLU A 399 26.89 -4.11 4.41
CA GLU A 399 26.34 -3.32 5.52
C GLU A 399 24.82 -3.33 5.55
N THR A 400 24.19 -3.03 4.42
CA THR A 400 22.74 -2.84 4.32
C THR A 400 22.04 -3.71 3.29
N GLY A 401 22.78 -4.52 2.53
CA GLY A 401 22.24 -5.49 1.58
C GLY A 401 21.74 -6.79 2.23
N LEU A 402 20.77 -7.43 1.59
CA LEU A 402 20.18 -8.69 2.03
C LEU A 402 21.22 -9.81 2.03
N GLU A 403 21.27 -10.59 3.11
CA GLU A 403 22.19 -11.72 3.23
C GLU A 403 21.75 -12.90 2.35
N ASN A 404 20.45 -13.17 2.30
CA ASN A 404 19.87 -14.16 1.39
C ASN A 404 19.23 -13.41 0.22
N GLN A 405 19.61 -13.79 -1.00
CA GLN A 405 19.07 -13.21 -2.24
C GLN A 405 18.18 -14.20 -3.00
N CYS A 406 17.65 -15.21 -2.31
CA CYS A 406 16.77 -16.26 -2.86
C CYS A 406 15.33 -16.10 -2.32
N TRP A 407 14.39 -16.98 -2.65
CA TRP A 407 12.96 -16.91 -2.26
C TRP A 407 12.77 -16.54 -0.79
N LYS A 408 13.53 -17.18 0.11
CA LYS A 408 13.55 -16.83 1.54
C LYS A 408 14.74 -15.92 1.85
N ASP A 409 14.51 -14.61 1.83
CA ASP A 409 15.54 -13.58 1.98
C ASP A 409 15.86 -13.17 3.45
N SER A 410 15.16 -13.76 4.43
CA SER A 410 15.48 -13.54 5.86
C SER A 410 16.86 -14.10 6.20
N TRP A 411 17.63 -13.43 7.05
CA TRP A 411 19.04 -13.79 7.36
C TRP A 411 19.24 -15.24 7.81
N ASN A 412 18.27 -15.81 8.52
CA ASN A 412 18.31 -17.17 9.05
C ASN A 412 17.62 -18.22 8.16
N SER A 413 17.38 -17.94 6.87
CA SER A 413 16.57 -18.84 6.03
C SER A 413 17.29 -20.09 5.54
N ILE A 414 18.61 -20.00 5.33
CA ILE A 414 19.40 -21.09 4.74
C ILE A 414 20.27 -21.71 5.81
N GLN A 415 19.76 -22.79 6.42
CA GLN A 415 20.37 -23.49 7.54
C GLN A 415 20.60 -24.97 7.21
N PHE A 416 21.63 -25.54 7.81
CA PHE A 416 21.78 -26.99 7.89
C PHE A 416 20.85 -27.57 8.97
N ALA A 417 20.69 -28.90 8.98
CA ALA A 417 19.80 -29.59 9.91
C ALA A 417 20.16 -29.38 11.40
N ASP A 418 21.39 -28.98 11.71
CA ASP A 418 21.86 -28.64 13.05
C ASP A 418 21.62 -27.17 13.44
N GLY A 419 20.98 -26.38 12.57
CA GLY A 419 20.68 -24.95 12.78
C GLY A 419 21.84 -24.01 12.42
N THR A 420 22.98 -24.53 11.93
CA THR A 420 24.08 -23.69 11.49
C THR A 420 23.76 -23.01 10.15
N ILE A 421 24.13 -21.73 10.01
CA ILE A 421 23.89 -20.94 8.79
C ILE A 421 24.84 -21.40 7.67
N SER A 422 24.31 -21.62 6.47
CA SER A 422 25.12 -21.98 5.30
C SER A 422 26.10 -20.87 4.92
N ARG A 423 27.26 -21.21 4.35
CA ARG A 423 28.27 -20.22 3.95
C ARG A 423 27.96 -19.63 2.58
N LEU A 424 28.43 -18.40 2.34
CA LEU A 424 28.38 -17.73 1.05
C LEU A 424 29.65 -18.08 0.21
N PRO A 425 29.58 -18.03 -1.13
CA PRO A 425 28.38 -17.83 -1.94
C PRO A 425 27.42 -19.04 -1.83
N ARG A 426 26.13 -18.78 -2.02
CA ARG A 426 25.06 -19.81 -1.95
C ARG A 426 24.45 -19.99 -3.33
N ALA A 427 24.24 -21.25 -3.72
CA ALA A 427 23.39 -21.62 -4.85
C ALA A 427 22.21 -22.43 -4.31
N THR A 428 21.00 -21.92 -4.49
CA THR A 428 19.76 -22.55 -4.01
C THR A 428 19.02 -23.21 -5.17
N CYS A 429 18.36 -24.34 -4.90
CA CYS A 429 17.37 -24.92 -5.79
C CYS A 429 16.00 -24.47 -5.27
N GLU A 430 15.21 -23.80 -6.10
CA GLU A 430 13.92 -23.19 -5.73
C GLU A 430 12.79 -23.63 -6.64
#